data_AF-A0A7S1ZMD2-F1
#
_entry.id   AF-A0A7S1ZMD2-F1
#
_cell.length_a   1.000
_cell.length_b   1.000
_cell.length_c   1.000
_cell.angle_alpha   90.00
_cell.angle_beta   90.00
_cell.angle_gamma   90.00
#
_symmetry.space_group_name_H-M   'P 1'
#
loop_
_entity.id
_entity.type
_entity.pdbx_description
1 polymer ?
#
loop_
_entity_poly.entity_id
_entity_poly.type
_entity_poly.pdbx_seq_one_letter_code
_entity_poly.pdbx_strand_id
1 'polypeptide(L)'
;MHIPVKRMTDMLRERHEQRKSKLAEMIEERKVKLADHKAGRSLLVDEEHERFSRQVVNFGRKLEQLNSMSEAEREEMISHEVDMMERMRERESEMFRSDL
;
A
#
# COMPACT_ATOMS: atom_id res chain seq x y z
N MET A 1 2.72 -11.49 23.54
CA MET A 1 3.76 -12.17 22.74
C MET A 1 4.73 -11.11 22.21
N HIS A 2 6.04 -11.24 22.46
CA HIS A 2 7.06 -10.35 21.89
C HIS A 2 7.33 -10.76 20.43
N ILE A 3 7.19 -9.83 19.48
CA ILE A 3 7.56 -10.08 18.08
C ILE A 3 8.99 -9.55 17.90
N PRO A 4 9.96 -10.39 17.51
CA PRO A 4 11.32 -9.92 17.27
C PRO A 4 11.38 -8.88 16.15
N VAL A 5 12.25 -7.88 16.29
CA VAL A 5 12.49 -6.81 15.29
C VAL A 5 12.73 -7.34 13.88
N LYS A 6 13.52 -8.40 13.77
CA LYS A 6 13.77 -9.09 12.49
C LYS A 6 12.47 -9.55 11.82
N ARG A 7 11.57 -10.16 12.61
CA ARG A 7 10.26 -10.61 12.12
C ARG A 7 9.36 -9.43 11.76
N MET A 8 9.43 -8.31 12.47
CA MET A 8 8.71 -7.08 12.10
C MET A 8 9.19 -6.50 10.76
N THR A 9 10.51 -6.44 10.58
CA THR A 9 11.14 -5.98 9.34
C THR A 9 10.71 -6.84 8.15
N ASP A 10 10.75 -8.17 8.30
CA ASP A 10 10.34 -9.11 7.25
C ASP A 10 8.85 -8.95 6.87
N MET A 11 7.97 -8.78 7.87
CA MET A 11 6.54 -8.53 7.62
C MET A 11 6.29 -7.20 6.89
N LEU A 12 7.05 -6.16 7.21
CA LEU A 12 6.94 -4.87 6.53
C LEU A 12 7.42 -4.96 5.08
N ARG A 13 8.53 -5.66 4.83
CA ARG A 13 9.01 -5.96 3.46
C ARG A 13 7.94 -6.68 2.66
N GLU A 14 7.34 -7.73 3.21
CA GLU A 14 6.27 -8.46 2.56
C GLU A 14 5.06 -7.56 2.27
N ARG A 15 4.65 -6.74 3.24
CA ARG A 15 3.56 -5.77 3.08
C ARG A 15 3.83 -4.77 1.96
N HIS A 16 5.07 -4.29 1.79
CA HIS A 16 5.43 -3.40 0.69
C HIS A 16 5.27 -4.08 -0.67
N GLU A 17 5.72 -5.33 -0.80
CA GLU A 17 5.56 -6.08 -2.04
C GLU A 17 4.09 -6.40 -2.33
N GLN A 18 3.31 -6.79 -1.32
CA GLN A 18 1.87 -6.97 -1.43
C GLN A 18 1.17 -5.67 -1.88
N ARG A 19 1.60 -4.51 -1.37
CA ARG A 19 1.07 -3.20 -1.77
C ARG A 19 1.32 -2.90 -3.24
N LYS A 20 2.52 -3.21 -3.75
CA LYS A 20 2.87 -3.05 -5.17
C LYS A 20 2.00 -3.95 -6.04
N SER A 21 1.92 -5.24 -5.67
CA SER A 21 1.10 -6.22 -6.38
C SER A 21 -0.36 -5.78 -6.44
N LYS A 22 -0.92 -5.33 -5.31
CA LYS A 22 -2.31 -4.88 -5.26
C LYS A 22 -2.57 -3.64 -6.10
N LEU A 23 -1.63 -2.68 -6.13
CA LEU A 23 -1.73 -1.52 -7.01
C LEU A 23 -1.73 -1.92 -8.49
N ALA A 24 -0.86 -2.85 -8.88
CA ALA A 24 -0.81 -3.36 -10.25
C ALA A 24 -2.12 -4.06 -10.64
N GLU A 25 -2.66 -4.92 -9.77
CA GLU A 25 -3.96 -5.58 -9.96
C GLU A 25 -5.09 -4.56 -10.12
N MET A 26 -5.16 -3.55 -9.25
CA MET A 26 -6.19 -2.50 -9.33
C MET A 26 -6.08 -1.69 -10.62
N ILE A 27 -4.87 -1.38 -11.09
CA ILE A 27 -4.66 -0.68 -12.36
C ILE A 27 -5.22 -1.53 -13.51
N GLU A 28 -4.88 -2.81 -13.54
CA GLU A 28 -5.30 -3.72 -14.62
C GLU A 28 -6.82 -3.89 -14.63
N GLU A 29 -7.44 -4.11 -13.47
CA GLU A 29 -8.89 -4.16 -13.36
C GLU A 29 -9.59 -2.91 -13.91
N ARG A 30 -9.02 -1.71 -13.66
CA ARG A 30 -9.62 -0.46 -14.16
C ARG A 30 -9.38 -0.29 -15.65
N LYS A 31 -8.21 -0.68 -16.17
CA LYS A 31 -7.94 -0.71 -17.61
C LYS A 31 -8.91 -1.62 -18.34
N VAL A 32 -9.17 -2.82 -17.82
CA VAL A 32 -10.15 -3.77 -18.39
C VAL A 32 -11.54 -3.14 -18.43
N LYS A 33 -12.01 -2.55 -17.32
CA LYS A 33 -13.33 -1.87 -17.30
C LYS A 33 -13.44 -0.73 -18.31
N LEU A 34 -12.40 0.08 -18.45
CA LEU A 34 -12.36 1.17 -19.44
C LEU A 34 -12.33 0.62 -20.88
N ALA A 35 -11.61 -0.47 -21.13
CA ALA A 35 -11.55 -1.12 -22.43
C ALA A 35 -12.89 -1.75 -22.82
N ASP A 36 -13.57 -2.41 -21.88
CA ASP A 36 -14.90 -2.97 -22.08
C ASP A 36 -15.94 -1.88 -22.33
N HIS A 37 -15.81 -0.74 -21.63
CA HIS A 37 -16.64 0.43 -21.90
C HIS A 37 -16.46 0.95 -23.32
N LYS A 38 -15.20 1.17 -23.73
CA LYS A 38 -14.87 1.64 -25.07
C LYS A 38 -15.32 0.67 -26.17
N ALA A 39 -15.31 -0.63 -25.90
CA ALA A 39 -15.77 -1.67 -26.82
C ALA A 39 -17.30 -1.86 -26.83
N GLY A 40 -18.05 -1.15 -25.97
CA GLY A 40 -19.50 -1.31 -25.83
C GLY A 40 -19.93 -2.62 -25.17
N ARG A 41 -19.00 -3.37 -24.55
CA ARG A 41 -19.29 -4.61 -23.81
C ARG A 41 -19.85 -4.35 -22.42
N SER A 42 -19.54 -3.18 -21.86
CA SER A 42 -20.08 -2.68 -20.60
C SER A 42 -20.37 -1.19 -20.75
N LEU A 43 -21.33 -0.65 -20.00
CA LEU A 43 -21.58 0.79 -19.99
C LEU A 43 -21.26 1.31 -18.60
N LEU A 44 -20.18 2.09 -18.51
CA LEU A 44 -19.87 2.93 -17.37
C LEU A 44 -20.64 4.24 -17.55
N VAL A 45 -21.20 4.76 -16.46
CA VAL A 45 -21.68 6.14 -16.44
C VAL A 45 -20.49 7.10 -16.40
N ASP A 46 -20.70 8.35 -16.82
CA ASP A 46 -19.63 9.35 -16.97
C ASP A 46 -18.77 9.51 -15.71
N GLU A 47 -19.40 9.55 -14.54
CA GLU A 47 -18.70 9.64 -13.25
C GLU A 47 -17.78 8.44 -13.00
N GLU A 48 -18.21 7.24 -13.37
CA GLU A 48 -17.41 6.03 -13.19
C GLU A 48 -16.26 5.96 -14.19
N HIS A 49 -16.51 6.34 -15.44
CA HIS A 49 -15.50 6.45 -16.46
C HIS A 49 -14.41 7.43 -16.06
N GLU A 50 -14.79 8.63 -15.59
CA GLU A 50 -13.85 9.65 -15.10
C GLU A 50 -13.08 9.16 -13.87
N ARG A 51 -13.78 8.53 -12.92
CA ARG A 51 -13.16 7.97 -11.71
C ARG A 51 -12.12 6.90 -12.05
N PHE A 52 -12.46 5.93 -12.90
CA PHE A 52 -11.53 4.85 -13.27
C PHE A 52 -10.35 5.39 -14.08
N SER A 53 -10.58 6.35 -14.98
CA SER A 53 -9.51 7.01 -15.73
C SER A 53 -8.50 7.70 -14.79
N ARG A 54 -8.99 8.47 -13.81
CA ARG A 54 -8.15 9.10 -12.79
C ARG A 54 -7.42 8.07 -11.92
N GLN A 55 -8.09 6.99 -11.54
CA GLN A 55 -7.48 5.92 -10.73
C GLN A 55 -6.32 5.24 -11.45
N VAL A 56 -6.44 4.94 -12.75
CA VAL A 56 -5.33 4.35 -13.53
C VAL A 56 -4.09 5.23 -13.48
N VAL A 57 -4.26 6.55 -13.66
CA VAL A 57 -3.14 7.50 -13.61
C VAL A 57 -2.55 7.60 -12.21
N ASN A 58 -3.40 7.77 -11.18
CA ASN A 58 -2.94 7.98 -9.81
C ASN A 58 -2.27 6.73 -9.22
N PHE A 59 -2.85 5.55 -9.44
CA PHE A 59 -2.23 4.30 -9.02
C PHE A 59 -0.96 4.00 -9.82
N GLY A 60 -0.94 4.33 -11.12
CA GLY A 60 0.26 4.23 -11.95
C GLY A 60 1.42 5.05 -11.38
N ARG A 61 1.20 6.34 -11.09
CA ARG A 61 2.20 7.21 -10.47
C ARG A 61 2.69 6.67 -9.12
N LYS A 62 1.77 6.16 -8.30
CA LYS A 62 2.12 5.59 -6.99
C LYS A 62 2.94 4.30 -7.11
N LEU A 63 2.59 3.44 -8.07
CA LEU A 63 3.34 2.22 -8.33
C LEU A 63 4.74 2.53 -8.89
N GLU A 64 4.83 3.51 -9.79
CA GLU A 64 6.10 4.00 -10.32
C GLU A 64 6.99 4.54 -9.20
N GLN A 65 6.46 5.38 -8.31
CA GLN A 65 7.18 5.88 -7.15
C GLN A 65 7.70 4.74 -6.27
N LEU A 66 6.88 3.73 -5.98
CA LEU A 66 7.30 2.57 -5.18
C LEU A 66 8.35 1.70 -5.88
N ASN A 67 8.42 1.73 -7.21
CA ASN A 67 9.40 1.00 -8.01
C ASN A 67 10.69 1.80 -8.24
N SER A 68 10.62 3.13 -8.24
CA SER A 68 11.78 4.01 -8.39
C SER A 68 12.55 4.20 -7.08
N MET A 69 11.96 3.83 -5.92
CA MET A 69 12.66 3.84 -4.65
C MET A 69 13.89 2.92 -4.70
N SER A 70 15.04 3.48 -4.36
CA SER A 70 16.26 2.73 -4.14
C SER A 70 16.11 1.77 -2.95
N GLU A 71 16.99 0.77 -2.89
CA GLU A 71 17.03 -0.17 -1.76
C GLU A 71 17.30 0.55 -0.44
N ALA A 72 18.18 1.56 -0.45
CA ALA A 72 18.51 2.35 0.73
C ALA A 72 17.31 3.14 1.26
N GLU A 73 16.58 3.85 0.39
CA GLU A 73 15.36 4.59 0.78
C GLU A 73 14.28 3.65 1.30
N ARG A 74 14.18 2.44 0.73
CA ARG A 74 13.23 1.43 1.18
C ARG A 74 13.58 0.93 2.58
N GLU A 75 14.86 0.64 2.83
CA GLU A 75 15.31 0.17 4.14
C GLU A 75 15.16 1.26 5.21
N GLU A 76 15.42 2.52 4.87
CA GLU A 76 15.19 3.66 5.78
C GLU A 76 13.70 3.78 6.16
N MET A 77 12.79 3.70 5.18
CA MET A 77 11.35 3.71 5.43
C MET A 77 10.92 2.55 6.34
N ILE A 78 11.41 1.33 6.07
CA ILE A 78 11.08 0.17 6.91
C ILE A 78 11.63 0.36 8.32
N SER A 79 12.86 0.83 8.47
CA SER A 79 13.46 1.10 9.78
C SER A 79 12.66 2.12 10.57
N HIS A 80 12.20 3.20 9.92
CA HIS A 80 11.36 4.20 10.54
C HIS A 80 9.99 3.62 10.95
N GLU A 81 9.36 2.78 10.12
CA GLU A 81 8.10 2.11 10.48
C GLU A 81 8.26 1.14 11.66
N VAL A 82 9.39 0.43 11.76
CA VAL A 82 9.70 -0.43 12.91
C VAL A 82 9.80 0.41 14.19
N ASP A 83 10.59 1.49 14.19
CA ASP A 83 10.76 2.37 15.35
C ASP A 83 9.42 2.97 15.81
N MET A 84 8.58 3.41 14.88
CA MET A 84 7.24 3.91 15.19
C MET A 84 6.35 2.82 15.83
N MET A 85 6.40 1.59 15.33
CA MET A 85 5.65 0.47 15.92
C MET A 85 6.15 0.08 17.32
N GLU A 86 7.46 0.13 17.55
CA GLU A 86 8.05 -0.13 18.86
C GLU A 86 7.60 0.92 19.89
N ARG A 87 7.70 2.21 19.53
CA ARG A 87 7.23 3.31 20.38
C ARG A 87 5.74 3.24 20.68
N MET A 88 4.92 2.84 19.72
CA MET A 88 3.47 2.65 19.95
C MET A 88 3.21 1.51 20.94
N ARG A 89 3.93 0.38 20.83
CA ARG A 89 3.81 -0.73 21.78
C ARG A 89 4.25 -0.36 23.19
N GLU A 90 5.32 0.42 23.33
CA GLU A 90 5.80 0.91 24.62
C GLU A 90 4.72 1.77 25.30
N ARG A 91 4.15 2.74 24.57
CA ARG A 91 3.06 3.58 25.07
C ARG A 91 1.81 2.78 25.44
N GLU A 92 1.41 1.81 24.62
CA GLU A 92 0.29 0.93 24.93
C GLU A 92 0.54 0.09 26.19
N SER A 93 1.78 -0.38 26.38
CA SER A 93 2.19 -1.14 27.56
C SER A 93 2.21 -0.29 28.82
N GLU A 94 2.59 0.99 28.71
CA GLU A 94 2.56 1.95 29.81
C GLU A 94 1.13 2.31 30.23
N MET A 95 0.23 2.57 29.27
CA MET A 95 -1.20 2.81 29.57
C MET A 95 -1.85 1.61 30.26
N PHE A 96 -1.58 0.39 29.78
CA PHE A 96 -2.16 -0.82 30.39
C PHE A 96 -1.62 -1.10 31.81
N ARG A 97 -0.45 -0.53 32.17
CA ARG A 97 0.12 -0.61 33.52
C ARG A 97 -0.37 0.49 34.44
N SER A 98 -0.79 1.65 33.92
CA SER A 98 -1.34 2.74 34.73
C SER A 98 -2.80 2.52 35.13
N ASP A 99 -3.50 1.62 34.44
CA ASP A 99 -4.91 1.27 34.68
C ASP A 99 -5.10 0.04 35.62
N LEU A 100 -4.01 -0.47 36.20
CA LEU A 100 -3.98 -1.55 37.21
C LEU A 100 -3.49 -1.01 38.56
#